data_AF-A0A968T158-F1
#
_entry.id   AF-A0A968T158-F1
#
_cell.length_a   1.000
_cell.length_b   1.000
_cell.length_c   1.000
_cell.angle_alpha   90.00
_cell.angle_beta   90.00
_cell.angle_gamma   90.00
#
_symmetry.space_group_name_H-M   'P 1'
#
loop_
_entity.id
_entity.type
_entity.pdbx_description
1 polymer ?
#
loop_
_entity_poly.entity_id
_entity_poly.type
_entity_poly.pdbx_seq_one_letter_code
_entity_poly.pdbx_strand_id
1 'polypeptide(L)'
;MVWIIGQLVPLILGAMLAPLWIIIVLLLLASPNGFLKAIAFVAGMTVSRLLQGVVFGFVFASSPDAAAEGDGASPVVSTLLLIVGILLLIAAYRKWRKEEDPDAPPPQWMQNLEQTTPLKALGLGAGLVGIGVKLWVFTLSALGIISAAGLALGSSVVLYLLYIVLAQLLLILPIVGYALAPKASAAILQRALDWLTRYNRPISITVALFFGVYFTWDGIQGLLS
;
A
#
# COMPACT_ATOMS: atom_id res chain seq x y z
N MET A 1 -11.94 -18.92 -9.54
CA MET A 1 -11.73 -18.00 -8.38
C MET A 1 -10.49 -18.34 -7.57
N VAL A 2 -10.27 -19.57 -7.08
CA VAL A 2 -9.10 -19.92 -6.23
C VAL A 2 -7.75 -19.63 -6.91
N TRP A 3 -7.61 -19.94 -8.20
CA TRP A 3 -6.39 -19.64 -8.98
C TRP A 3 -6.07 -18.13 -9.01
N ILE A 4 -7.08 -17.29 -9.21
CA ILE A 4 -6.94 -15.82 -9.27
C ILE A 4 -6.48 -15.29 -7.91
N ILE A 5 -7.03 -15.81 -6.81
CA ILE A 5 -6.57 -15.45 -5.46
C ILE A 5 -5.08 -15.74 -5.32
N GLY A 6 -4.60 -16.88 -5.81
CA GLY A 6 -3.17 -17.22 -5.85
C GLY A 6 -2.32 -16.17 -6.57
N GLN A 7 -2.78 -15.67 -7.71
CA GLN A 7 -2.10 -14.60 -8.45
C GLN A 7 -2.14 -13.24 -7.75
N LEU A 8 -3.15 -13.00 -6.91
CA LEU A 8 -3.24 -11.78 -6.09
C LEU A 8 -2.34 -11.84 -4.85
N VAL A 9 -1.91 -13.02 -4.38
CA VAL A 9 -1.11 -13.15 -3.15
C VAL A 9 0.16 -12.29 -3.18
N PRO A 10 1.02 -12.32 -4.22
CA PRO A 10 2.21 -11.47 -4.26
C PRO A 10 1.89 -9.97 -4.18
N LEU A 11 0.80 -9.55 -4.83
CA LEU A 11 0.35 -8.16 -4.83
C LEU A 11 -0.20 -7.74 -3.46
N ILE A 12 -0.96 -8.61 -2.81
CA ILE A 12 -1.45 -8.43 -1.45
C ILE A 12 -0.28 -8.27 -0.50
N LEU A 13 0.69 -9.19 -0.55
CA LEU A 13 1.87 -9.15 0.32
C LEU A 13 2.67 -7.86 0.09
N GLY A 14 2.86 -7.46 -1.16
CA GLY A 14 3.59 -6.22 -1.46
C GLY A 14 2.86 -4.95 -1.04
N ALA A 15 1.54 -4.90 -1.20
CA ALA A 15 0.73 -3.78 -0.71
C ALA A 15 0.71 -3.72 0.84
N MET A 16 0.70 -4.89 1.49
CA MET A 16 0.57 -5.05 2.94
C MET A 16 1.88 -4.75 3.68
N LEU A 17 3.03 -5.09 3.10
CA LEU A 17 4.36 -4.96 3.74
C LEU A 17 4.96 -3.55 3.70
N ALA A 18 4.16 -2.52 3.43
CA ALA A 18 4.61 -1.13 3.43
C ALA A 18 4.68 -0.59 4.89
N PRO A 19 5.88 -0.46 5.49
CA PRO A 19 6.03 -0.24 6.94
C PRO A 19 5.52 1.12 7.39
N LEU A 20 5.59 2.11 6.49
CA LEU A 20 5.14 3.47 6.75
C LEU A 20 3.66 3.51 7.20
N TRP A 21 2.80 2.71 6.57
CA TRP A 21 1.38 2.68 6.93
C TRP A 21 1.14 2.13 8.32
N ILE A 22 1.90 1.09 8.68
CA ILE A 22 1.83 0.48 10.01
C ILE A 22 2.26 1.52 11.05
N ILE A 23 3.39 2.21 10.83
CA ILE A 23 3.87 3.27 11.73
C ILE A 23 2.81 4.35 11.92
N ILE A 24 2.19 4.85 10.84
CA ILE A 24 1.14 5.88 10.94
C ILE A 24 -0.05 5.38 11.77
N VAL A 25 -0.52 4.14 11.54
CA VAL A 25 -1.65 3.58 12.29
C VAL A 25 -1.32 3.42 13.78
N LEU A 26 -0.13 2.93 14.12
CA LEU A 26 0.29 2.79 15.52
C LEU A 26 0.42 4.17 16.20
N LEU A 27 0.99 5.17 15.52
CA LEU A 27 1.07 6.55 16.02
C LEU A 27 -0.32 7.15 16.23
N LEU A 28 -1.24 6.94 15.28
CA LEU A 28 -2.61 7.42 15.43
C LEU A 28 -3.28 6.74 16.63
N LEU A 29 -3.16 5.42 16.78
CA LEU A 29 -3.70 4.67 17.91
C LEU A 29 -3.14 5.12 19.27
N ALA A 30 -1.87 5.52 19.32
CA ALA A 30 -1.22 6.03 20.53
C ALA A 30 -1.66 7.46 20.90
N SER A 31 -2.25 8.20 19.95
CA SER A 31 -2.67 9.59 20.17
C SER A 31 -4.05 9.71 20.86
N PRO A 32 -4.41 10.90 21.40
CA PRO A 32 -5.75 11.13 21.94
C PRO A 32 -6.83 10.88 20.88
N ASN A 33 -7.92 10.19 21.23
CA ASN A 33 -8.94 9.70 20.28
C ASN A 33 -8.38 8.78 19.18
N GLY A 34 -7.28 8.07 19.48
CA GLY A 34 -6.49 7.35 18.49
C GLY A 34 -7.23 6.27 17.71
N PHE A 35 -8.17 5.57 18.35
CA PHE A 35 -9.03 4.58 17.68
C PHE A 35 -9.81 5.19 16.50
N LEU A 36 -10.48 6.32 16.72
CA LEU A 36 -11.24 7.01 15.67
C LEU A 36 -10.32 7.51 14.56
N LYS A 37 -9.14 8.04 14.90
CA LYS A 37 -8.18 8.52 13.91
C LYS A 37 -7.64 7.38 13.04
N ALA A 38 -7.32 6.23 13.65
CA ALA A 38 -6.80 5.07 12.94
C ALA A 38 -7.86 4.46 12.00
N ILE A 39 -9.11 4.32 12.47
CA ILE A 39 -10.22 3.90 11.60
C ILE A 39 -10.43 4.88 10.46
N ALA A 40 -10.47 6.18 10.77
CA ALA A 40 -10.68 7.22 9.77
C ALA A 40 -9.58 7.20 8.70
N PHE A 41 -8.32 7.03 9.10
CA PHE A 41 -7.19 6.87 8.19
C PHE A 41 -7.35 5.65 7.26
N VAL A 42 -7.61 4.47 7.83
CA VAL A 42 -7.79 3.22 7.07
C VAL A 42 -9.03 3.29 6.16
N ALA A 43 -10.10 3.96 6.61
CA ALA A 43 -11.28 4.23 5.80
C ALA A 43 -10.95 5.15 4.62
N GLY A 44 -10.18 6.22 4.84
CA GLY A 44 -9.67 7.09 3.76
C GLY A 44 -8.86 6.32 2.73
N MET A 45 -7.94 5.45 3.18
CA MET A 45 -7.17 4.57 2.29
C MET A 45 -8.08 3.65 1.47
N THR A 46 -9.13 3.12 2.08
CA THR A 46 -10.12 2.25 1.43
C THR A 46 -10.92 3.02 0.39
N VAL A 47 -11.37 4.25 0.71
CA VAL A 47 -12.08 5.12 -0.24
C VAL A 47 -11.23 5.38 -1.47
N SER A 48 -9.94 5.72 -1.32
CA SER A 48 -9.06 5.92 -2.47
C SER A 48 -8.90 4.67 -3.34
N ARG A 49 -8.80 3.49 -2.74
CA ARG A 49 -8.75 2.22 -3.51
C ARG A 49 -10.07 1.91 -4.20
N LEU A 50 -11.21 2.18 -3.57
CA LEU A 50 -12.52 2.03 -4.21
C LEU A 50 -12.64 2.96 -5.41
N LEU A 51 -12.25 4.23 -5.25
CA LEU A 51 -12.22 5.19 -6.35
C LEU A 51 -11.29 4.74 -7.49
N GLN A 52 -10.10 4.21 -7.17
CA GLN A 52 -9.23 3.59 -8.17
C GLN A 52 -9.93 2.44 -8.90
N GLY A 53 -10.58 1.53 -8.17
CA GLY A 53 -11.31 0.42 -8.77
C GLY A 53 -12.43 0.86 -9.71
N VAL A 54 -13.18 1.91 -9.32
CA VAL A 54 -14.22 2.49 -10.18
C VAL A 54 -13.61 3.14 -11.42
N VAL A 55 -12.66 4.07 -11.23
CA VAL A 55 -12.04 4.83 -12.33
C VAL A 55 -11.35 3.91 -13.32
N PHE A 56 -10.46 3.03 -12.84
CA PHE A 56 -9.71 2.13 -13.71
C PHE A 56 -10.58 0.97 -14.22
N GLY A 57 -11.56 0.50 -13.45
CA GLY A 57 -12.53 -0.48 -13.92
C GLY A 57 -13.32 0.03 -15.13
N PHE A 58 -13.73 1.30 -15.13
CA PHE A 58 -14.36 1.93 -16.31
C PHE A 58 -13.41 2.03 -17.50
N VAL A 59 -12.14 2.38 -17.27
CA VAL A 59 -11.12 2.46 -18.33
C VAL A 59 -10.86 1.08 -18.96
N PHE A 60 -10.77 0.02 -18.16
CA PHE A 60 -10.60 -1.34 -18.67
C PHE A 60 -11.84 -1.84 -19.44
N ALA A 61 -13.04 -1.48 -18.98
CA ALA A 61 -14.29 -1.85 -19.66
C ALA A 61 -14.51 -1.11 -20.99
N SER A 62 -14.00 0.12 -21.13
CA SER A 62 -14.17 0.94 -22.34
C SER A 62 -13.14 0.65 -23.45
N SER A 63 -12.11 -0.16 -23.15
CA SER A 63 -11.10 -0.59 -24.13
C SER A 63 -11.00 -2.12 -24.18
N PRO A 64 -11.96 -2.83 -24.81
CA PRO A 64 -11.95 -4.29 -24.92
C PRO A 64 -10.70 -4.83 -25.63
N ASP A 65 -10.16 -4.06 -26.59
CA ASP A 65 -8.97 -4.44 -27.38
C ASP A 65 -7.67 -4.36 -26.57
N ALA A 66 -7.64 -3.64 -25.45
CA ALA A 66 -6.47 -3.62 -24.55
C ALA A 66 -6.29 -4.94 -23.79
N ALA A 67 -7.28 -5.84 -23.83
CA ALA A 67 -7.22 -7.20 -23.30
C ALA A 67 -6.87 -8.26 -24.37
N ALA A 68 -6.80 -7.88 -25.65
CA ALA A 68 -6.61 -8.79 -26.77
C ALA A 68 -5.18 -8.78 -27.36
N GLU A 69 -4.32 -7.82 -27.00
CA GLU A 69 -2.91 -7.83 -27.38
C GLU A 69 -2.09 -8.70 -26.42
N GLY A 70 -2.07 -10.00 -26.75
CA GLY A 70 -1.05 -11.04 -26.47
C GLY A 70 -0.35 -11.06 -25.11
N ASP A 71 -0.65 -12.07 -24.29
CA ASP A 71 0.12 -12.80 -23.23
C ASP A 71 1.21 -12.09 -22.38
N GLY A 72 1.38 -10.78 -22.53
CA GLY A 72 2.36 -9.91 -21.88
C GLY A 72 1.64 -8.71 -21.28
N ALA A 73 2.24 -8.11 -20.26
CA ALA A 73 1.70 -6.87 -19.70
C ALA A 73 1.71 -5.77 -20.79
N SER A 74 0.61 -5.04 -20.95
CA SER A 74 0.51 -3.91 -21.89
C SER A 74 1.77 -3.04 -21.83
N PRO A 75 2.35 -2.59 -22.96
CA PRO A 75 3.59 -1.80 -22.98
C PRO A 75 3.55 -0.58 -22.05
N VAL A 76 2.36 0.01 -21.86
CA VAL A 76 2.13 1.11 -20.92
C VAL A 76 2.32 0.66 -19.47
N VAL A 77 1.76 -0.49 -19.09
CA VAL A 77 1.90 -1.08 -17.76
C VAL A 77 3.36 -1.48 -17.50
N SER A 78 4.01 -2.13 -18.47
CA SER A 78 5.42 -2.54 -18.37
C SER A 78 6.36 -1.34 -18.23
N THR A 79 6.11 -0.26 -18.98
CA THR A 79 6.84 1.01 -18.85
C THR A 79 6.66 1.64 -17.48
N LEU A 80 5.43 1.67 -16.95
CA LEU A 80 5.15 2.22 -15.63
C LEU A 80 5.84 1.40 -14.52
N LEU A 81 5.77 0.06 -14.60
CA LEU A 81 6.47 -0.85 -13.70
C LEU A 81 7.98 -0.56 -13.67
N LEU A 82 8.58 -0.42 -14.85
CA LEU A 82 10.00 -0.13 -14.99
C LEU A 82 10.39 1.21 -14.34
N ILE A 83 9.64 2.28 -14.63
CA ILE A 83 9.88 3.61 -14.03
C ILE A 83 9.74 3.54 -12.50
N VAL A 84 8.68 2.90 -12.00
CA VAL A 84 8.45 2.76 -10.56
C VAL A 84 9.59 1.97 -9.89
N GLY A 85 10.03 0.88 -10.51
CA GLY A 85 11.16 0.06 -10.06
C GLY A 85 12.46 0.87 -9.98
N ILE A 86 12.78 1.65 -11.01
CA ILE A 86 13.98 2.50 -11.03
C ILE A 86 13.92 3.57 -9.93
N LEU A 87 12.79 4.27 -9.79
CA LEU A 87 12.61 5.27 -8.73
C LEU A 87 12.74 4.67 -7.33
N LEU A 88 12.24 3.45 -7.15
CA LEU A 88 12.38 2.67 -5.93
C LEU A 88 13.85 2.38 -5.59
N LEU A 89 14.63 1.94 -6.57
CA LEU A 89 16.07 1.68 -6.41
C LEU A 89 16.84 2.97 -6.11
N ILE A 90 16.53 4.07 -6.79
CA ILE A 90 17.12 5.39 -6.50
C ILE A 90 16.80 5.81 -5.06
N ALA A 91 15.55 5.65 -4.61
CA ALA A 91 15.16 5.97 -3.24
C ALA A 91 15.89 5.11 -2.21
N ALA A 92 16.03 3.80 -2.46
CA ALA A 92 16.80 2.89 -1.62
C ALA A 92 18.27 3.32 -1.52
N TYR A 93 18.90 3.60 -2.66
CA TYR A 93 20.29 4.05 -2.73
C TYR A 93 20.51 5.39 -2.02
N ARG A 94 19.67 6.39 -2.26
CA ARG A 94 19.76 7.69 -1.58
C ARG A 94 19.60 7.56 -0.06
N LYS A 95 18.66 6.72 0.40
CA LYS A 95 18.42 6.50 1.82
C LYS A 95 19.54 5.68 2.48
N TRP A 96 20.18 4.79 1.73
CA TRP A 96 21.37 4.07 2.16
C TRP A 96 22.57 5.01 2.30
N ARG A 97 22.81 5.90 1.33
CA ARG A 97 23.95 6.83 1.29
C ARG A 97 23.89 7.99 2.29
N LYS A 98 22.72 8.31 2.83
CA LYS A 98 22.58 9.42 3.78
C LYS A 98 23.05 8.99 5.18
N GLU A 99 24.11 9.56 5.74
CA GLU A 99 24.43 9.35 7.15
C GLU A 99 23.26 9.77 8.05
N GLU A 100 22.96 8.97 9.07
CA GLU A 100 21.99 9.36 10.11
C GLU A 100 22.74 10.10 11.21
N ASP A 101 22.17 11.24 11.60
CA ASP A 101 22.55 11.93 12.82
C ASP A 101 21.85 11.21 14.00
N PRO A 102 22.59 10.58 14.92
CA PRO A 102 22.04 9.85 16.06
C PRO A 102 21.20 10.73 17.00
N ASP A 103 21.46 12.04 17.01
CA ASP A 103 20.83 13.01 17.91
C ASP A 103 19.69 13.78 17.21
N ALA A 104 19.35 13.43 15.97
CA ALA A 104 18.28 14.09 15.24
C ALA A 104 16.92 13.93 15.96
N PRO A 105 16.17 15.02 16.18
CA PRO A 105 14.86 14.94 16.81
C PRO A 105 13.87 14.13 15.96
N PRO A 106 12.79 13.60 16.57
CA PRO A 106 11.77 12.84 15.86
C PRO A 106 11.25 13.63 14.64
N PRO A 107 11.05 12.97 13.49
CA PRO A 107 10.60 13.65 12.27
C PRO A 107 9.33 14.49 12.50
N GLN A 108 9.30 15.72 11.98
CA GLN A 108 8.17 16.63 12.16
C GLN A 108 6.82 16.04 11.72
N TRP A 109 6.81 15.17 10.71
CA TRP A 109 5.58 14.51 10.25
C TRP A 109 4.97 13.58 11.32
N MET A 110 5.77 12.99 12.20
CA MET A 110 5.29 12.15 13.30
C MET A 110 4.62 13.01 14.39
N GLN A 111 5.25 14.13 14.75
CA GLN A 111 4.71 15.07 15.75
C GLN A 111 3.37 15.67 15.27
N ASN A 112 3.27 15.99 13.98
CA ASN A 112 2.05 16.52 13.38
C ASN A 112 0.89 15.53 13.41
N LEU A 113 1.16 14.21 13.43
CA LEU A 113 0.11 13.19 13.46
C LEU A 113 -0.66 13.20 14.79
N GLU A 114 0.00 13.51 15.91
CA GLU A 114 -0.64 13.58 17.23
C GLU A 114 -1.75 14.64 17.28
N GLN A 115 -1.51 15.78 16.63
CA GLN A 115 -2.41 16.93 16.59
C GLN A 115 -3.53 16.80 15.54
N THR A 116 -3.56 15.69 14.80
CA THR A 116 -4.53 15.47 13.73
C THR A 116 -5.93 15.19 14.29
N THR A 117 -6.97 15.65 13.60
CA THR A 117 -8.36 15.24 13.88
C THR A 117 -8.73 13.97 13.09
N PRO A 118 -9.75 13.20 13.49
CA PRO A 118 -10.18 12.03 12.71
C PRO A 118 -10.50 12.36 11.24
N LEU A 119 -11.13 13.51 10.98
CA LEU A 119 -11.44 13.95 9.62
C LEU A 119 -10.16 14.23 8.80
N LYS A 120 -9.16 14.88 9.41
CA LYS A 120 -7.85 15.07 8.77
C LYS A 120 -7.13 13.74 8.56
N ALA A 121 -7.24 12.79 9.49
CA ALA A 121 -6.67 11.45 9.34
C ALA A 121 -7.32 10.69 8.15
N LEU A 122 -8.63 10.81 7.96
CA LEU A 122 -9.31 10.32 6.75
C LEU A 122 -8.73 10.92 5.48
N GLY A 123 -8.61 12.25 5.44
CA GLY A 123 -8.00 12.96 4.32
C GLY A 123 -6.56 12.51 4.04
N LEU A 124 -5.74 12.29 5.08
CA LEU A 124 -4.38 11.78 4.95
C LEU A 124 -4.35 10.36 4.40
N GLY A 125 -5.20 9.46 4.90
CA GLY A 125 -5.28 8.09 4.40
C GLY A 125 -5.69 8.05 2.92
N ALA A 126 -6.68 8.87 2.56
CA ALA A 126 -7.12 9.01 1.18
C ALA A 126 -6.03 9.61 0.28
N GLY A 127 -5.45 10.74 0.69
CA GLY A 127 -4.45 11.48 -0.07
C GLY A 127 -3.14 10.71 -0.25
N LEU A 128 -2.62 10.06 0.80
CA LEU A 128 -1.37 9.32 0.70
C LEU A 128 -1.50 8.09 -0.21
N VAL A 129 -2.64 7.40 -0.20
CA VAL A 129 -2.92 6.30 -1.15
C VAL A 129 -3.19 6.85 -2.55
N GLY A 130 -3.93 7.95 -2.66
CA GLY A 130 -4.29 8.57 -3.93
C GLY A 130 -3.11 9.23 -4.66
N ILE A 131 -2.09 9.72 -3.95
CA ILE A 131 -0.93 10.38 -4.56
C ILE A 131 0.28 9.44 -4.62
N GLY A 132 0.26 8.36 -3.84
CA GLY A 132 1.30 7.34 -3.79
C GLY A 132 1.34 6.44 -5.03
N VAL A 133 1.62 7.00 -6.21
CA VAL A 133 1.71 6.30 -7.51
C VAL A 133 2.59 5.05 -7.43
N LYS A 134 3.66 5.12 -6.63
CA LYS A 134 4.58 3.99 -6.38
C LYS A 134 3.89 2.74 -5.81
N LEU A 135 2.76 2.91 -5.12
CA LEU A 135 1.97 1.84 -4.52
C LEU A 135 0.73 1.51 -5.35
N TRP A 136 0.40 2.33 -6.35
CA TRP A 136 -0.70 2.05 -7.27
C TRP A 136 -0.46 0.80 -8.09
N VAL A 137 0.81 0.51 -8.37
CA VAL A 137 1.24 -0.72 -9.04
C VAL A 137 0.51 -1.96 -8.53
N PHE A 138 0.45 -2.19 -7.22
CA PHE A 138 -0.21 -3.37 -6.66
C PHE A 138 -1.71 -3.37 -6.95
N THR A 139 -2.36 -2.22 -6.79
CA THR A 139 -3.80 -2.07 -7.01
C THR A 139 -4.15 -2.21 -8.50
N LEU A 140 -3.37 -1.59 -9.37
CA LEU A 140 -3.56 -1.63 -10.83
C LEU A 140 -3.28 -3.02 -11.38
N SER A 141 -2.22 -3.69 -10.93
CA SER A 141 -1.95 -5.08 -11.28
C SER A 141 -3.08 -6.00 -10.81
N ALA A 142 -3.62 -5.79 -9.61
CA ALA A 142 -4.74 -6.58 -9.10
C ALA A 142 -6.01 -6.37 -9.95
N LEU A 143 -6.32 -5.11 -10.31
CA LEU A 143 -7.41 -4.79 -11.22
C LEU A 143 -7.21 -5.40 -12.61
N GLY A 144 -5.99 -5.37 -13.15
CA GLY A 144 -5.64 -6.01 -14.42
C GLY A 144 -5.88 -7.51 -14.40
N ILE A 145 -5.40 -8.21 -13.36
CA ILE A 145 -5.62 -9.66 -13.19
C ILE A 145 -7.13 -9.96 -13.08
N ILE A 146 -7.87 -9.19 -12.27
CA ILE A 146 -9.31 -9.39 -12.09
C ILE A 146 -10.08 -9.12 -13.39
N SER A 147 -9.67 -8.10 -14.15
CA SER A 147 -10.28 -7.76 -15.45
C SER A 147 -10.00 -8.84 -16.50
N ALA A 148 -8.74 -9.28 -16.63
CA ALA A 148 -8.31 -10.31 -17.58
C ALA A 148 -8.98 -11.66 -17.33
N ALA A 149 -9.41 -11.94 -16.10
CA ALA A 149 -10.14 -13.15 -15.77
C ALA A 149 -11.55 -13.24 -16.39
N GLY A 150 -12.07 -12.17 -17.02
CA GLY A 150 -13.33 -12.19 -17.75
C GLY A 150 -14.55 -12.54 -16.90
N LEU A 151 -14.50 -12.26 -15.60
CA LEU A 151 -15.56 -12.61 -14.66
C LEU A 151 -16.78 -11.70 -14.78
N ALA A 152 -17.94 -12.20 -14.35
CA ALA A 152 -19.11 -11.35 -14.12
C ALA A 152 -18.79 -10.23 -13.12
N LEU A 153 -19.35 -9.04 -13.34
CA LEU A 153 -19.06 -7.83 -12.56
C LEU A 153 -19.11 -8.05 -11.04
N GLY A 154 -20.14 -8.76 -10.55
CA GLY A 154 -20.28 -9.05 -9.12
C GLY A 154 -19.09 -9.83 -8.55
N SER A 155 -18.58 -10.83 -9.28
CA SER A 155 -17.42 -11.62 -8.86
C SER A 155 -16.13 -10.79 -8.88
N SER A 156 -15.96 -9.92 -9.88
CA SER A 156 -14.82 -8.99 -9.96
C SER A 156 -14.81 -8.02 -8.79
N VAL A 157 -15.98 -7.46 -8.44
CA VAL A 157 -16.14 -6.57 -7.29
C VAL A 157 -15.79 -7.30 -5.99
N VAL A 158 -16.29 -8.52 -5.79
CA VAL A 158 -15.99 -9.31 -4.59
C VAL A 158 -14.48 -9.60 -4.46
N LEU A 159 -13.82 -10.00 -5.55
CA LEU A 159 -12.37 -10.24 -5.53
C LEU A 159 -11.57 -8.97 -5.24
N TYR A 160 -12.00 -7.83 -5.78
CA TYR A 160 -11.33 -6.56 -5.54
C TYR A 160 -11.51 -6.07 -4.10
N LEU A 161 -12.71 -6.22 -3.53
CA LEU A 161 -12.97 -5.94 -2.11
C LEU A 161 -12.14 -6.84 -1.20
N LEU A 162 -12.03 -8.13 -1.53
CA LEU A 162 -11.17 -9.07 -0.80
C LEU A 162 -9.70 -8.64 -0.87
N TYR A 163 -9.20 -8.27 -2.07
CA TYR A 163 -7.87 -7.71 -2.23
C TYR A 163 -7.66 -6.47 -1.34
N ILE A 164 -8.59 -5.52 -1.34
CA ILE A 164 -8.51 -4.31 -0.52
C ILE A 164 -8.39 -4.65 0.96
N VAL A 165 -9.22 -5.56 1.47
CA VAL A 165 -9.21 -5.97 2.89
C VAL A 165 -7.91 -6.67 3.26
N LEU A 166 -7.43 -7.59 2.42
CA LEU A 166 -6.20 -8.33 2.67
C LEU A 166 -4.96 -7.42 2.58
N ALA A 167 -4.93 -6.49 1.63
CA ALA A 167 -3.83 -5.53 1.47
C ALA A 167 -3.67 -4.57 2.66
N GLN A 168 -4.72 -4.38 3.46
CA GLN A 168 -4.70 -3.53 4.66
C GLN A 168 -4.75 -4.33 5.97
N LEU A 169 -4.59 -5.66 5.91
CA LEU A 169 -4.78 -6.54 7.06
C LEU A 169 -3.85 -6.19 8.22
N LEU A 170 -2.57 -5.90 7.95
CA LEU A 170 -1.61 -5.45 8.97
C LEU A 170 -1.96 -4.10 9.62
N LEU A 171 -2.86 -3.32 9.02
CA LEU A 171 -3.37 -2.07 9.58
C LEU A 171 -4.63 -2.30 10.41
N ILE A 172 -5.51 -3.21 9.96
CA ILE A 172 -6.73 -3.57 10.66
C ILE A 172 -6.42 -4.31 11.97
N LEU A 173 -5.45 -5.22 11.97
CA LEU A 173 -5.09 -6.04 13.15
C LEU A 173 -4.82 -5.20 14.42
N PRO A 174 -3.94 -4.17 14.42
CA PRO A 174 -3.72 -3.36 15.62
C PRO A 174 -4.95 -2.54 16.03
N ILE A 175 -5.80 -2.14 15.08
CA ILE A 175 -7.06 -1.42 15.38
C ILE A 175 -8.04 -2.34 16.09
N VAL A 176 -8.21 -3.57 15.60
CA VAL A 176 -9.07 -4.59 16.23
C VAL A 176 -8.52 -4.98 17.60
N GLY A 177 -7.20 -5.20 17.72
CA GLY A 177 -6.55 -5.48 19.00
C GLY A 177 -6.74 -4.35 20.02
N TYR A 178 -6.65 -3.09 19.58
CA TYR A 178 -6.95 -1.94 20.43
C TYR A 178 -8.43 -1.92 20.86
N ALA A 179 -9.37 -2.21 19.95
CA ALA A 179 -10.80 -2.25 20.26
C ALA A 179 -11.16 -3.31 21.31
N LEU A 180 -10.54 -4.50 21.20
CA LEU A 180 -10.83 -5.64 22.09
C LEU A 180 -10.18 -5.48 23.47
N ALA A 181 -8.98 -4.90 23.56
CA ALA A 181 -8.26 -4.78 24.82
C ALA A 181 -7.43 -3.47 24.91
N PRO A 182 -8.05 -2.29 25.05
CA PRO A 182 -7.35 -0.99 24.96
C PRO A 182 -6.16 -0.86 25.93
N LYS A 183 -6.33 -1.31 27.18
CA LYS A 183 -5.30 -1.20 28.24
C LYS A 183 -4.11 -2.14 28.01
N ALA A 184 -4.35 -3.37 27.54
CA ALA A 184 -3.29 -4.33 27.27
C ALA A 184 -2.55 -3.99 25.97
N SER A 185 -3.27 -3.49 24.97
CA SER A 185 -2.75 -3.13 23.66
C SER A 185 -1.81 -1.93 23.72
N ALA A 186 -2.02 -0.96 24.62
CA ALA A 186 -1.20 0.26 24.70
C ALA A 186 0.30 -0.03 24.87
N ALA A 187 0.68 -0.96 25.76
CA ALA A 187 2.09 -1.30 25.99
C ALA A 187 2.72 -2.03 24.79
N ILE A 188 1.93 -2.87 24.09
CA ILE A 188 2.39 -3.60 22.90
C ILE A 188 2.53 -2.65 21.71
N LEU A 189 1.56 -1.75 21.54
CA LEU A 189 1.56 -0.67 20.54
C LEU A 189 2.81 0.20 20.66
N GLN A 190 3.14 0.62 21.88
CA GLN A 190 4.33 1.44 22.12
C GLN A 190 5.62 0.70 21.75
N ARG A 191 5.76 -0.57 22.19
CA ARG A 191 6.93 -1.40 21.83
C ARG A 191 7.06 -1.62 20.32
N ALA A 192 5.95 -1.88 19.64
CA ALA A 192 5.92 -2.07 18.20
C ALA A 192 6.29 -0.77 17.46
N LEU A 193 5.79 0.37 17.95
CA LEU A 193 6.15 1.68 17.43
C LEU A 193 7.64 1.95 17.60
N ASP A 194 8.18 1.79 18.81
CA ASP A 194 9.60 2.02 19.12
C ASP A 194 10.52 1.12 18.26
N TRP A 195 10.13 -0.13 18.04
CA TRP A 195 10.86 -1.04 17.14
C TRP A 195 10.77 -0.58 15.69
N LEU A 196 9.57 -0.26 15.20
CA LEU A 196 9.39 0.15 13.81
C LEU A 196 10.05 1.49 13.50
N THR A 197 10.08 2.44 14.43
CA THR A 197 10.80 3.71 14.25
C THR A 197 12.30 3.47 14.22
N ARG A 198 12.84 2.65 15.13
CA ARG A 198 14.26 2.25 15.16
C ARG A 198 14.71 1.54 13.89
N TYR A 199 13.89 0.63 13.37
CA TYR A 199 14.21 -0.15 12.17
C TYR A 199 13.58 0.43 10.89
N ASN A 200 12.98 1.62 10.95
CA ASN A 200 12.30 2.23 9.81
C ASN A 200 13.22 2.36 8.60
N ARG A 201 14.47 2.78 8.82
CA ARG A 201 15.45 2.94 7.74
C ARG A 201 15.80 1.61 7.07
N PRO A 202 16.33 0.59 7.77
CA PRO A 202 16.66 -0.68 7.14
C PRO A 202 15.43 -1.33 6.50
N ILE A 203 14.26 -1.31 7.15
CA ILE A 203 13.05 -1.89 6.56
C ILE A 203 12.66 -1.13 5.28
N SER A 204 12.66 0.20 5.30
CA SER A 204 12.37 1.01 4.10
C SER A 204 13.33 0.73 2.96
N ILE A 205 14.64 0.60 3.25
CA ILE A 205 15.67 0.30 2.25
C ILE A 205 15.42 -1.10 1.68
N THR A 206 15.26 -2.11 2.52
CA THR A 206 15.04 -3.50 2.10
C THR A 206 13.78 -3.65 1.26
N VAL A 207 12.66 -3.07 1.71
CA VAL A 207 11.39 -3.08 0.95
C VAL A 207 11.57 -2.35 -0.37
N ALA A 208 12.20 -1.17 -0.37
CA ALA A 208 12.40 -0.42 -1.60
C ALA A 208 13.33 -1.14 -2.60
N LEU A 209 14.36 -1.82 -2.10
CA LEU A 209 15.27 -2.63 -2.89
C LEU A 209 14.56 -3.84 -3.49
N PHE A 210 13.85 -4.62 -2.66
CA PHE A 210 13.15 -5.83 -3.09
C PHE A 210 12.11 -5.53 -4.18
N PHE A 211 11.20 -4.57 -3.92
CA PHE A 211 10.19 -4.19 -4.92
C PHE A 211 10.78 -3.41 -6.09
N GLY A 212 11.86 -2.66 -5.87
CA GLY A 212 12.60 -2.01 -6.95
C GLY A 212 13.12 -3.01 -7.97
N VAL A 213 13.83 -4.05 -7.50
CA VAL A 213 14.32 -5.15 -8.35
C VAL A 213 13.16 -5.89 -8.99
N TYR A 214 12.14 -6.26 -8.23
CA TYR A 214 10.98 -7.00 -8.74
C TYR A 214 10.26 -6.25 -9.87
N PHE A 215 9.91 -4.97 -9.69
CA PHE A 215 9.20 -4.21 -10.73
C PHE A 215 10.08 -3.82 -11.91
N THR A 216 11.38 -3.58 -11.69
CA THR A 216 12.30 -3.40 -12.81
C THR A 216 12.39 -4.68 -13.65
N TRP A 217 12.48 -5.85 -13.00
CA TRP A 217 12.48 -7.13 -13.70
C TRP A 217 11.18 -7.35 -14.49
N ASP A 218 10.02 -7.19 -13.83
CA ASP A 218 8.70 -7.41 -14.43
C ASP A 218 8.43 -6.43 -15.58
N GLY A 219 8.82 -5.16 -15.41
CA GLY A 219 8.72 -4.14 -16.46
C GLY A 219 9.64 -4.41 -17.65
N ILE A 220 10.84 -4.96 -17.45
CA ILE A 220 11.72 -5.39 -18.54
C ILE A 220 11.11 -6.58 -19.27
N GLN A 221 10.67 -7.61 -18.55
CA GLN A 221 10.08 -8.81 -19.16
C GLN A 221 8.84 -8.45 -19.98
N GLY A 222 7.94 -7.62 -19.43
CA GLY A 222 6.75 -7.16 -20.14
C GLY A 222 6.99 -6.17 -21.28
N LEU A 223 8.22 -5.65 -21.45
CA LEU A 223 8.61 -4.87 -22.64
C LEU A 223 9.33 -5.72 -23.70
N LEU A 224 9.82 -6.91 -23.30
CA LEU A 224 10.54 -7.84 -24.17
C LEU A 224 9.64 -8.98 -24.69
N SER A 225 8.49 -9.22 -24.06
CA SER A 225 7.42 -10.14 -24.49
C SER A 225 6.55 -9.53 -25.59
#